data_AF-A0A9X8Y8T3-F1
#
_entry.id   AF-A0A9X8Y8T3-F1
#
_cell.length_a   1.000
_cell.length_b   1.000
_cell.length_c   1.000
_cell.angle_alpha   90.00
_cell.angle_beta   90.00
_cell.angle_gamma   90.00
#
_symmetry.space_group_name_H-M   'P 1'
#
loop_
_entity.id
_entity.type
_entity.pdbx_description
1 polymer ?
#
loop_
_entity_poly.entity_id
_entity_poly.type
_entity_poly.pdbx_seq_one_letter_code
_entity_poly.pdbx_strand_id
1 'polypeptide(L)'
;MALALSTAAGAFAQGTDAQEVLDGAELEPQSLQSEELGELVEETMDELCDEEMGTYDKVAACYDYLVENMSYGNQMRYLNVEAGDTTCADIYYDCGEVEGFAAVALTSKVGYCNGYASALIVMLRTLGIDARLVEGETGSANGGYAYHKWAEADIGGTTYLFDPQLEQDLTAAGLPAYSVFCKTYGEVGDRYIKY
;
A
#
# COMPACT_ATOMS: atom_id res chain seq x y z
N MET A 1 55.81 10.57 -14.71
CA MET A 1 54.98 10.11 -13.57
C MET A 1 53.54 10.32 -14.00
N ALA A 2 52.83 9.25 -14.34
CA ALA A 2 51.51 9.31 -14.98
C ALA A 2 50.42 9.73 -13.98
N LEU A 3 49.46 10.51 -14.48
CA LEU A 3 48.24 10.94 -13.80
C LEU A 3 47.39 9.75 -13.33
N ALA A 4 46.68 9.94 -12.22
CA ALA A 4 45.40 9.26 -11.99
C ALA A 4 44.33 10.33 -11.73
N LEU A 5 43.48 10.56 -12.73
CA LEU A 5 42.16 11.18 -12.53
C LEU A 5 41.35 10.24 -11.64
N SER A 6 40.87 10.74 -10.51
CA SER A 6 39.79 10.11 -9.76
C SER A 6 38.48 10.40 -10.50
N THR A 7 37.96 9.39 -11.19
CA THR A 7 36.56 9.36 -11.60
C THR A 7 35.75 8.78 -10.44
N ALA A 8 35.07 9.65 -9.70
CA ALA A 8 33.92 9.23 -8.90
C ALA A 8 32.82 8.81 -9.86
N ALA A 9 32.73 7.50 -10.13
CA ALA A 9 31.54 6.92 -10.73
C ALA A 9 30.44 7.03 -9.69
N GLY A 10 29.42 7.86 -9.97
CA GLY A 10 28.18 7.85 -9.22
C GLY A 10 27.62 6.43 -9.24
N ALA A 11 27.45 5.85 -8.06
CA ALA A 11 26.67 4.63 -7.89
C ALA A 11 25.23 4.98 -8.25
N PHE A 12 24.79 4.57 -9.44
CA PHE A 12 23.36 4.38 -9.68
C PHE A 12 22.91 3.36 -8.63
N ALA A 13 22.02 3.77 -7.73
CA ALA A 13 21.38 2.86 -6.79
C ALA A 13 20.73 1.74 -7.62
N GLN A 14 21.27 0.53 -7.52
CA GLN A 14 20.56 -0.65 -8.00
C GLN A 14 19.33 -0.78 -7.11
N GLY A 15 18.14 -0.94 -7.71
CA GLY A 15 16.91 -1.16 -6.96
C GLY A 15 17.13 -2.33 -6.00
N THR A 16 16.89 -2.10 -4.72
CA THR A 16 16.94 -3.12 -3.67
C THR A 16 15.88 -4.18 -3.96
N ASP A 17 16.20 -5.44 -3.72
CA ASP A 17 15.23 -6.54 -3.80
C ASP A 17 14.14 -6.32 -2.73
N ALA A 18 12.87 -6.28 -3.14
CA ALA A 18 11.75 -6.08 -2.23
C ALA A 18 11.72 -7.14 -1.12
N GLN A 19 12.16 -8.37 -1.43
CA GLN A 19 12.26 -9.44 -0.46
C GLN A 19 13.28 -9.14 0.63
N GLU A 20 14.49 -8.71 0.26
CA GLU A 20 15.53 -8.34 1.23
C GLU A 20 15.08 -7.17 2.13
N VAL A 21 14.40 -6.19 1.55
CA VAL A 21 13.87 -5.03 2.29
C VAL A 21 12.83 -5.46 3.33
N LEU A 22 11.84 -6.26 2.90
CA LEU A 22 10.71 -6.63 3.75
C LEU A 22 11.12 -7.67 4.81
N ASP A 23 11.88 -8.69 4.45
CA ASP A 23 12.37 -9.70 5.40
C ASP A 23 13.37 -9.11 6.42
N GLY A 24 14.02 -8.00 6.07
CA GLY A 24 14.91 -7.24 6.96
C GLY A 24 14.22 -6.16 7.80
N ALA A 25 12.90 -5.98 7.68
CA ALA A 25 12.18 -4.93 8.39
C ALA A 25 12.15 -5.17 9.90
N GLU A 26 12.35 -4.10 10.67
CA GLU A 26 12.05 -4.07 12.10
C GLU A 26 10.54 -3.93 12.29
N LEU A 27 9.93 -4.85 13.04
CA LEU A 27 8.48 -4.94 13.18
C LEU A 27 8.03 -4.48 14.57
N GLU A 28 7.13 -3.51 14.59
CA GLU A 28 6.43 -3.03 15.79
C GLU A 28 4.91 -3.01 15.53
N PRO A 29 4.19 -4.14 15.75
CA PRO A 29 2.75 -4.23 15.51
C PRO A 29 1.97 -3.10 16.18
N GLN A 30 1.13 -2.42 15.39
CA GLN A 30 0.35 -1.28 15.85
C GLN A 30 -1.11 -1.67 16.07
N SER A 31 -1.68 -1.29 17.20
CA SER A 31 -3.11 -1.42 17.45
C SER A 31 -3.91 -0.42 16.62
N LEU A 32 -5.01 -0.87 16.00
CA LEU A 32 -6.00 0.02 15.39
C LEU A 32 -6.88 0.67 16.47
N GLN A 33 -7.44 1.84 16.19
CA GLN A 33 -8.31 2.53 17.14
C GLN A 33 -9.70 1.88 17.23
N SER A 34 -10.22 1.38 16.10
CA SER A 34 -11.46 0.61 16.05
C SER A 34 -11.19 -0.87 16.33
N GLU A 35 -11.83 -1.40 17.37
CA GLU A 35 -11.81 -2.84 17.68
C GLU A 35 -12.48 -3.66 16.55
N GLU A 36 -13.60 -3.18 16.00
CA GLU A 36 -14.33 -3.84 14.90
C GLU A 36 -13.47 -3.94 13.63
N LEU A 37 -12.70 -2.89 13.31
CA LEU A 37 -11.74 -2.95 12.21
C LEU A 37 -10.57 -3.87 12.54
N GLY A 38 -10.09 -3.87 13.78
CA GLY A 38 -9.06 -4.79 14.25
C GLY A 38 -9.43 -6.24 13.98
N GLU A 39 -10.62 -6.66 14.42
CA GLU A 39 -11.14 -8.01 14.19
C GLU A 39 -11.26 -8.34 12.69
N LEU A 40 -11.75 -7.41 11.87
CA LEU A 40 -11.86 -7.60 10.42
C LEU A 40 -10.48 -7.76 9.75
N VAL A 41 -9.48 -6.99 10.18
CA VAL A 41 -8.11 -7.10 9.66
C VAL A 41 -7.51 -8.42 10.10
N GLU A 42 -7.64 -8.82 11.37
CA GLU A 42 -7.15 -10.10 11.87
C GLU A 42 -7.77 -11.28 11.10
N GLU A 43 -9.10 -11.30 10.91
CA GLU A 43 -9.77 -12.34 10.11
C GLU A 43 -9.24 -12.38 8.68
N THR A 44 -9.07 -11.22 8.05
CA THR A 44 -8.50 -11.13 6.70
C THR A 44 -7.05 -11.64 6.67
N MET A 45 -6.24 -11.28 7.66
CA MET A 45 -4.84 -11.70 7.74
C MET A 45 -4.72 -13.22 7.97
N ASP A 46 -5.59 -13.81 8.78
CA ASP A 46 -5.63 -15.26 9.03
C ASP A 46 -6.03 -16.07 7.78
N GLU A 47 -6.81 -15.48 6.87
CA GLU A 47 -7.12 -16.10 5.57
C GLU A 47 -5.94 -16.05 4.58
N LEU A 48 -5.11 -15.00 4.68
CA LEU A 48 -4.05 -14.71 3.71
C LEU A 48 -2.67 -15.22 4.13
N CYS A 49 -2.42 -15.28 5.43
CA CYS A 49 -1.10 -15.49 6.01
C CYS A 49 -1.07 -16.68 6.97
N ASP A 50 0.09 -17.33 7.06
CA ASP A 50 0.39 -18.29 8.11
C ASP A 50 1.62 -17.87 8.92
N GLU A 51 1.85 -18.56 10.06
CA GLU A 51 2.95 -18.25 10.97
C GLU A 51 4.34 -18.53 10.38
N GLU A 52 4.44 -19.42 9.37
CA GLU A 52 5.71 -19.82 8.75
C GLU A 52 6.17 -18.83 7.67
N MET A 53 5.24 -18.00 7.14
CA MET A 53 5.54 -16.99 6.12
C MET A 53 6.49 -15.89 6.63
N GLY A 54 7.45 -15.54 5.78
CA GLY A 54 8.32 -14.38 5.98
C GLY A 54 7.55 -13.06 5.86
N THR A 55 8.17 -11.96 6.26
CA THR A 55 7.55 -10.63 6.17
C THR A 55 7.22 -10.27 4.72
N TYR A 56 8.13 -10.57 3.78
CA TYR A 56 7.88 -10.37 2.36
C TYR A 56 6.61 -11.11 1.91
N ASP A 57 6.51 -12.40 2.22
CA ASP A 57 5.40 -13.24 1.77
C ASP A 57 4.06 -12.73 2.32
N LYS A 58 4.02 -12.30 3.59
CA LYS A 58 2.81 -11.74 4.20
C LYS A 58 2.39 -10.43 3.53
N VAL A 59 3.35 -9.54 3.30
CA VAL A 59 3.09 -8.24 2.64
C VAL A 59 2.67 -8.43 1.19
N ALA A 60 3.30 -9.36 0.46
CA ALA A 60 2.92 -9.72 -0.90
C ALA A 60 1.50 -10.30 -0.94
N ALA A 61 1.15 -11.21 -0.02
CA ALA A 61 -0.21 -11.77 0.07
C ALA A 61 -1.27 -10.70 0.33
N CYS A 62 -1.02 -9.76 1.24
CA CYS A 62 -1.89 -8.60 1.50
C CYS A 62 -2.07 -7.74 0.25
N TYR A 63 -0.97 -7.45 -0.44
CA TYR A 63 -0.96 -6.62 -1.63
C TYR A 63 -1.70 -7.27 -2.80
N ASP A 64 -1.40 -8.54 -3.07
CA ASP A 64 -2.01 -9.32 -4.15
C ASP A 64 -3.51 -9.53 -3.89
N TYR A 65 -3.91 -9.79 -2.65
CA TYR A 65 -5.32 -9.85 -2.27
C TYR A 65 -6.08 -8.59 -2.72
N LEU A 66 -5.53 -7.40 -2.44
CA LEU A 66 -6.16 -6.14 -2.84
C LEU A 66 -6.15 -5.95 -4.37
N VAL A 67 -5.04 -6.26 -5.04
CA VAL A 67 -4.93 -6.17 -6.51
C VAL A 67 -5.95 -7.09 -7.21
N GLU A 68 -6.16 -8.30 -6.69
CA GLU A 68 -6.99 -9.33 -7.32
C GLU A 68 -8.48 -9.24 -6.95
N ASN A 69 -8.81 -8.77 -5.75
CA ASN A 69 -10.18 -8.87 -5.21
C ASN A 69 -10.92 -7.54 -5.16
N MET A 70 -10.23 -6.40 -5.21
CA MET A 70 -10.90 -5.10 -5.15
C MET A 70 -11.43 -4.66 -6.52
N SER A 71 -12.51 -3.88 -6.52
CA SER A 71 -12.98 -3.12 -7.68
C SER A 71 -12.88 -1.61 -7.47
N TYR A 72 -12.50 -0.87 -8.51
CA TYR A 72 -12.47 0.59 -8.45
C TYR A 72 -13.90 1.18 -8.52
N GLY A 73 -14.34 1.93 -7.50
CA GLY A 73 -15.68 2.50 -7.48
C GLY A 73 -16.12 3.17 -6.18
N ASN A 74 -17.29 3.81 -6.19
CA ASN A 74 -17.87 4.46 -5.03
C ASN A 74 -18.74 3.52 -4.19
N GLN A 75 -18.30 3.20 -2.96
CA GLN A 75 -19.15 2.50 -1.99
C GLN A 75 -19.48 3.27 -0.71
N MET A 76 -19.32 4.60 -0.65
CA MET A 76 -20.03 5.32 0.44
C MET A 76 -21.55 5.09 0.43
N ARG A 77 -22.11 4.57 -0.68
CA ARG A 77 -23.51 4.17 -0.81
C ARG A 77 -23.75 2.65 -0.74
N TYR A 78 -22.71 1.82 -0.83
CA TYR A 78 -22.82 0.36 -0.76
C TYR A 78 -21.65 -0.26 0.00
N LEU A 79 -21.38 0.28 1.19
CA LEU A 79 -20.98 -0.57 2.30
C LEU A 79 -21.79 -1.88 2.14
N ASN A 80 -21.14 -3.03 2.02
CA ASN A 80 -21.80 -4.35 1.90
C ASN A 80 -22.47 -4.74 3.24
N VAL A 81 -23.02 -3.74 3.91
CA VAL A 81 -23.65 -3.77 5.21
C VAL A 81 -25.15 -3.57 4.99
N GLU A 82 -25.93 -4.06 5.93
CA GLU A 82 -27.38 -3.92 5.84
C GLU A 82 -27.80 -2.45 5.77
N ALA A 83 -28.92 -2.17 5.10
CA ALA A 83 -29.44 -0.81 5.01
C ALA A 83 -29.70 -0.24 6.42
N GLY A 84 -28.91 0.77 6.81
CA GLY A 84 -28.97 1.39 8.15
C GLY A 84 -27.74 1.12 9.02
N ASP A 85 -26.82 0.27 8.59
CA ASP A 85 -25.52 0.08 9.24
C ASP A 85 -24.56 1.23 8.86
N THR A 86 -24.08 1.92 9.89
CA THR A 86 -23.20 3.09 9.80
C THR A 86 -21.77 2.79 10.23
N THR A 87 -21.43 1.53 10.53
CA THR A 87 -20.16 1.12 11.16
C THR A 87 -18.94 1.74 10.48
N CYS A 88 -18.79 1.57 9.17
CA CYS A 88 -17.65 2.15 8.45
C CYS A 88 -17.63 3.69 8.45
N ALA A 89 -18.81 4.33 8.46
CA ALA A 89 -18.90 5.78 8.57
C ALA A 89 -18.52 6.26 9.97
N ASP A 90 -18.94 5.53 11.01
CA ASP A 90 -18.60 5.83 12.40
C ASP A 90 -17.09 5.68 12.62
N ILE A 91 -16.48 4.58 12.14
CA ILE A 91 -15.02 4.39 12.12
C ILE A 91 -14.31 5.54 11.39
N TYR A 92 -14.84 6.00 10.25
CA TYR A 92 -14.25 7.13 9.53
C TYR A 92 -14.25 8.42 10.36
N TYR A 93 -15.37 8.74 11.01
CA TYR A 93 -15.50 9.98 11.79
C TYR A 93 -14.77 9.93 13.13
N ASP A 94 -14.67 8.75 13.75
CA ASP A 94 -14.09 8.58 15.08
C ASP A 94 -12.59 8.22 15.02
N CYS A 95 -12.18 7.37 14.08
CA CYS A 95 -10.81 6.85 13.97
C CYS A 95 -10.03 7.49 12.80
N GLY A 96 -10.71 8.17 11.89
CA GLY A 96 -10.12 8.95 10.81
C GLY A 96 -10.08 8.26 9.45
N GLU A 97 -9.47 8.95 8.49
CA GLU A 97 -9.53 8.61 7.07
C GLU A 97 -9.04 7.19 6.75
N VAL A 98 -7.89 6.80 7.32
CA VAL A 98 -7.25 5.50 7.02
C VAL A 98 -8.12 4.35 7.51
N GLU A 99 -8.51 4.35 8.79
CA GLU A 99 -9.32 3.26 9.34
C GLU A 99 -10.70 3.20 8.68
N GLY A 100 -11.34 4.35 8.45
CA GLY A 100 -12.64 4.41 7.79
C GLY A 100 -12.61 3.84 6.37
N PHE A 101 -11.65 4.24 5.54
CA PHE A 101 -11.56 3.72 4.17
C PHE A 101 -11.07 2.27 4.11
N ALA A 102 -10.23 1.84 5.05
CA ALA A 102 -9.86 0.43 5.19
C ALA A 102 -11.09 -0.43 5.50
N ALA A 103 -11.93 0.00 6.45
CA ALA A 103 -13.18 -0.70 6.79
C ALA A 103 -14.07 -0.88 5.55
N VAL A 104 -14.29 0.19 4.77
CA VAL A 104 -15.06 0.10 3.52
C VAL A 104 -14.44 -0.87 2.52
N ALA A 105 -13.13 -0.77 2.31
CA ALA A 105 -12.42 -1.59 1.33
C ALA A 105 -12.48 -3.08 1.69
N LEU A 106 -12.21 -3.44 2.94
CA LEU A 106 -12.17 -4.83 3.39
C LEU A 106 -13.56 -5.48 3.45
N THR A 107 -14.58 -4.73 3.89
CA THR A 107 -15.96 -5.26 3.94
C THR A 107 -16.60 -5.38 2.55
N SER A 108 -16.39 -4.38 1.68
CA SER A 108 -17.11 -4.32 0.39
C SER A 108 -16.31 -4.81 -0.81
N LYS A 109 -14.98 -4.90 -0.69
CA LYS A 109 -14.05 -5.17 -1.79
C LYS A 109 -14.15 -4.14 -2.92
N VAL A 110 -14.48 -2.89 -2.58
CA VAL A 110 -14.58 -1.79 -3.55
C VAL A 110 -14.10 -0.49 -2.91
N GLY A 111 -13.38 0.32 -3.67
CA GLY A 111 -12.93 1.63 -3.22
C GLY A 111 -12.26 2.43 -4.33
N TYR A 112 -11.84 3.65 -4.02
CA TYR A 112 -10.90 4.40 -4.86
C TYR A 112 -9.47 4.18 -4.36
N CYS A 113 -8.50 4.90 -4.93
CA CYS A 113 -7.08 4.81 -4.56
C CYS A 113 -6.83 4.91 -3.05
N ASN A 114 -7.58 5.77 -2.36
CA ASN A 114 -7.55 5.90 -0.90
C ASN A 114 -8.02 4.65 -0.15
N GLY A 115 -9.01 3.90 -0.65
CA GLY A 115 -9.49 2.64 -0.06
C GLY A 115 -8.46 1.53 -0.17
N TYR A 116 -7.90 1.34 -1.37
CA TYR A 116 -6.82 0.38 -1.63
C TYR A 116 -5.59 0.68 -0.75
N ALA A 117 -5.14 1.94 -0.74
CA ALA A 117 -4.01 2.36 0.08
C ALA A 117 -4.29 2.16 1.57
N SER A 118 -5.47 2.56 2.05
CA SER A 118 -5.81 2.46 3.47
C SER A 118 -5.93 1.02 3.96
N ALA A 119 -6.53 0.14 3.16
CA ALA A 119 -6.59 -1.30 3.47
C ALA A 119 -5.19 -1.90 3.61
N LEU A 120 -4.28 -1.59 2.67
CA LEU A 120 -2.90 -2.04 2.77
C LEU A 120 -2.21 -1.46 4.02
N ILE A 121 -2.40 -0.16 4.30
CA ILE A 121 -1.78 0.50 5.46
C ILE A 121 -2.16 -0.18 6.77
N VAL A 122 -3.44 -0.53 6.98
CA VAL A 122 -3.84 -1.19 8.24
C VAL A 122 -3.29 -2.61 8.35
N MET A 123 -3.18 -3.35 7.23
CA MET A 123 -2.52 -4.67 7.20
C MET A 123 -1.02 -4.55 7.52
N LEU A 124 -0.33 -3.59 6.89
CA LEU A 124 1.10 -3.32 7.15
C LEU A 124 1.35 -2.94 8.61
N ARG A 125 0.50 -2.06 9.17
CA ARG A 125 0.58 -1.67 10.58
C ARG A 125 0.34 -2.84 11.53
N THR A 126 -0.55 -3.75 11.18
CA THR A 126 -0.80 -4.99 11.94
C THR A 126 0.41 -5.92 11.91
N LEU A 127 1.11 -6.00 10.78
CA LEU A 127 2.40 -6.71 10.66
C LEU A 127 3.56 -6.00 11.39
N GLY A 128 3.37 -4.74 11.78
CA GLY A 128 4.36 -3.93 12.48
C GLY A 128 5.23 -3.07 11.58
N ILE A 129 4.82 -2.86 10.33
CA ILE A 129 5.47 -1.95 9.40
C ILE A 129 4.82 -0.57 9.52
N ASP A 130 5.63 0.45 9.82
CA ASP A 130 5.13 1.83 9.92
C ASP A 130 4.73 2.36 8.55
N ALA A 131 3.43 2.37 8.28
CA ALA A 131 2.84 2.78 7.03
C ALA A 131 1.91 4.00 7.17
N ARG A 132 1.84 4.84 6.14
CA ARG A 132 1.04 6.06 6.09
C ARG A 132 0.40 6.28 4.73
N LEU A 133 -0.70 7.01 4.73
CA LEU A 133 -1.39 7.46 3.53
C LEU A 133 -0.71 8.74 3.02
N VAL A 134 -0.41 8.76 1.72
CA VAL A 134 0.14 9.93 1.03
C VAL A 134 -0.77 10.30 -0.11
N GLU A 135 -0.88 11.60 -0.38
CA GLU A 135 -1.64 12.15 -1.49
C GLU A 135 -0.74 13.00 -2.41
N GLY A 136 -1.16 13.10 -3.66
CA GLY A 136 -0.39 13.73 -4.70
C GLY A 136 -0.98 13.46 -6.07
N GLU A 137 -0.11 13.22 -7.04
CA GLU A 137 -0.49 12.84 -8.40
C GLU A 137 0.37 11.70 -8.94
N THR A 138 -0.19 10.90 -9.85
CA THR A 138 0.56 9.93 -10.65
C THR A 138 0.38 10.15 -12.15
N GLY A 139 1.37 9.72 -12.92
CA GLY A 139 1.34 9.75 -14.38
C GLY A 139 0.13 9.01 -14.95
N SER A 140 -0.69 9.72 -15.74
CA SER A 140 -1.88 9.17 -16.37
C SER A 140 -1.57 8.49 -17.71
N ALA A 141 -2.34 7.45 -18.08
CA ALA A 141 -2.27 6.81 -19.40
C ALA A 141 -2.53 7.78 -20.57
N ASN A 142 -3.28 8.87 -20.33
CA ASN A 142 -3.54 9.92 -21.33
C ASN A 142 -2.47 11.03 -21.37
N GLY A 143 -1.37 10.86 -20.63
CA GLY A 143 -0.36 11.88 -20.42
C GLY A 143 -0.72 12.86 -19.30
N GLY A 144 0.28 13.55 -18.77
CA GLY A 144 0.14 14.42 -17.60
C GLY A 144 -0.01 13.65 -16.30
N TYR A 145 -0.54 14.33 -15.28
CA TYR A 145 -0.69 13.83 -13.92
C TYR A 145 -2.16 13.87 -13.50
N ALA A 146 -2.58 12.88 -12.71
CA ALA A 146 -3.91 12.80 -12.12
C ALA A 146 -3.80 12.61 -10.61
N TYR A 147 -4.69 13.27 -9.86
CA TYR A 147 -4.76 13.16 -8.41
C TYR A 147 -4.84 11.69 -7.97
N HIS A 148 -4.08 11.35 -6.92
CA HIS A 148 -3.99 9.98 -6.43
C HIS A 148 -3.57 9.91 -4.95
N LYS A 149 -3.88 8.78 -4.31
CA LYS A 149 -3.40 8.42 -2.97
C LYS A 149 -2.78 7.03 -2.99
N TRP A 150 -1.69 6.84 -2.25
CA TRP A 150 -0.97 5.57 -2.13
C TRP A 150 -0.42 5.37 -0.72
N ALA A 151 0.11 4.18 -0.44
CA ALA A 151 0.73 3.86 0.83
C ALA A 151 2.25 4.10 0.77
N GLU A 152 2.81 4.68 1.81
CA GLU A 152 4.26 4.68 2.08
C GLU A 152 4.55 3.89 3.34
N ALA A 153 5.67 3.18 3.37
CA ALA A 153 6.23 2.61 4.58
C ALA A 153 7.71 2.99 4.74
N ASP A 154 8.14 3.30 5.96
CA ASP A 154 9.54 3.56 6.25
C ASP A 154 10.20 2.29 6.80
N ILE A 155 11.13 1.72 6.04
CA ILE A 155 11.82 0.46 6.35
C ILE A 155 13.32 0.72 6.34
N GLY A 156 13.99 0.49 7.46
CA GLY A 156 15.44 0.72 7.59
C GLY A 156 15.86 2.16 7.31
N GLY A 157 14.99 3.14 7.60
CA GLY A 157 15.22 4.56 7.34
C GLY A 157 15.05 4.99 5.88
N THR A 158 14.55 4.12 5.01
CA THR A 158 14.21 4.41 3.61
C THR A 158 12.70 4.34 3.41
N THR A 159 12.13 5.32 2.72
CA THR A 159 10.71 5.31 2.35
C THR A 159 10.48 4.49 1.09
N TYR A 160 9.60 3.51 1.20
CA TYR A 160 9.11 2.69 0.10
C TYR A 160 7.63 2.99 -0.14
N LEU A 161 7.23 3.06 -1.40
CA LEU A 161 5.83 3.21 -1.81
C LEU A 161 5.23 1.85 -2.20
N PHE A 162 3.94 1.74 -1.95
CA PHE A 162 3.09 0.63 -2.35
C PHE A 162 1.79 1.20 -2.92
N ASP A 163 1.41 0.77 -4.12
CA ASP A 163 0.21 1.27 -4.78
C ASP A 163 -0.60 0.14 -5.44
N PRO A 164 -1.39 -0.61 -4.64
CA PRO A 164 -2.14 -1.75 -5.17
C PRO A 164 -3.24 -1.33 -6.17
N GLN A 165 -3.75 -0.10 -6.11
CA GLN A 165 -4.73 0.36 -7.10
C GLN A 165 -4.05 0.59 -8.45
N LEU A 166 -2.91 1.29 -8.46
CA LEU A 166 -2.18 1.49 -9.71
C LEU A 166 -1.61 0.18 -10.24
N GLU A 167 -1.14 -0.73 -9.38
CA GLU A 167 -0.70 -2.07 -9.82
C GLU A 167 -1.81 -2.84 -10.53
N GLN A 168 -3.04 -2.80 -10.00
CA GLN A 168 -4.20 -3.40 -10.67
C GLN A 168 -4.39 -2.83 -12.08
N ASP A 169 -4.27 -1.52 -12.26
CA ASP A 169 -4.37 -0.88 -13.59
C ASP A 169 -3.20 -1.25 -14.51
N LEU A 170 -1.97 -1.27 -13.97
CA LEU A 170 -0.76 -1.59 -14.74
C LEU A 170 -0.76 -3.05 -15.22
N THR A 171 -1.12 -3.98 -14.34
CA THR A 171 -1.23 -5.40 -14.66
C THR A 171 -2.36 -5.66 -15.65
N ALA A 172 -3.53 -5.00 -15.49
CA ALA A 172 -4.62 -5.04 -16.48
C ALA A 172 -4.20 -4.49 -17.85
N ALA A 173 -3.27 -3.53 -17.88
CA ALA A 173 -2.65 -3.01 -19.10
C ALA A 173 -1.52 -3.89 -19.67
N GLY A 174 -1.21 -5.03 -19.03
CA GLY A 174 -0.22 -6.01 -19.46
C GLY A 174 1.23 -5.68 -19.05
N LEU A 175 1.43 -4.80 -18.08
CA LEU A 175 2.75 -4.55 -17.49
C LEU A 175 3.11 -5.64 -16.45
N PRO A 176 4.41 -5.83 -16.14
CA PRO A 176 4.84 -6.78 -15.13
C PRO A 176 4.22 -6.47 -13.76
N ALA A 177 3.86 -7.52 -13.03
CA ALA A 177 3.49 -7.41 -11.63
C ALA A 177 4.63 -6.83 -10.78
N TYR A 178 4.27 -6.23 -9.66
CA TYR A 178 5.16 -5.54 -8.72
C TYR A 178 5.92 -4.35 -9.34
N SER A 179 5.26 -3.65 -10.27
CA SER A 179 5.78 -2.41 -10.85
C SER A 179 5.80 -1.25 -9.83
N VAL A 180 4.92 -1.27 -8.84
CA VAL A 180 4.79 -0.25 -7.79
C VAL A 180 4.61 -0.86 -6.39
N PHE A 181 5.19 -2.05 -6.20
CA PHE A 181 5.27 -2.76 -4.92
C PHE A 181 6.66 -2.59 -4.29
N CYS A 182 6.71 -2.05 -3.07
CA CYS A 182 7.95 -1.83 -2.31
C CYS A 182 9.03 -1.09 -3.12
N LYS A 183 8.67 0.04 -3.73
CA LYS A 183 9.59 0.83 -4.57
C LYS A 183 10.04 2.11 -3.91
N THR A 184 11.29 2.48 -4.10
CA THR A 184 11.73 3.86 -3.83
C THR A 184 11.22 4.79 -4.93
N TYR A 185 11.09 6.08 -4.64
CA TYR A 185 10.78 7.09 -5.67
C TYR A 185 11.80 7.12 -6.81
N GLY A 186 13.07 6.78 -6.54
CA GLY A 186 14.10 6.68 -7.56
C GLY A 186 13.85 5.55 -8.57
N GLU A 187 13.26 4.43 -8.14
CA GLU A 187 12.95 3.29 -9.01
C GLU A 187 11.73 3.54 -9.91
N VAL A 188 10.78 4.36 -9.45
CA VAL A 188 9.57 4.70 -10.24
C VAL A 188 9.72 6.01 -11.02
N GLY A 189 10.87 6.68 -10.91
CA GLY A 189 11.18 7.93 -11.62
C GLY A 189 10.15 9.03 -11.36
N ASP A 190 9.80 9.78 -12.40
CA ASP A 190 8.86 10.91 -12.30
C ASP A 190 7.39 10.48 -12.19
N ARG A 191 7.10 9.20 -11.90
CA ARG A 191 5.73 8.70 -11.87
C ARG A 191 4.85 9.38 -10.82
N TYR A 192 5.42 9.77 -9.69
CA TYR A 192 4.68 10.34 -8.56
C TYR A 192 5.13 11.76 -8.22
N ILE A 193 4.17 12.62 -7.90
CA ILE A 193 4.38 13.96 -7.35
C ILE A 193 3.65 14.01 -6.00
N LYS A 194 4.39 14.21 -4.90
CA LYS A 194 3.82 14.37 -3.56
C LYS A 194 3.39 15.82 -3.30
N TYR A 195 2.33 16.01 -2.53
CA TYR A 195 1.93 17.32 -2.00
C TYR A 195 2.53 17.62 -0.62
#